data_AF-A0AAP0JRQ9-F1
#
_entry.id   AF-A0AAP0JRQ9-F1
#
_cell.length_a   1.000
_cell.length_b   1.000
_cell.length_c   1.000
_cell.angle_alpha   90.00
_cell.angle_beta   90.00
_cell.angle_gamma   90.00
#
_symmetry.space_group_name_H-M   'P 1'
#
loop_
_entity.id
_entity.type
_entity.pdbx_description
1 polymer ?
#
loop_
_entity_poly.entity_id
_entity_poly.type
_entity_poly.pdbx_seq_one_letter_code
_entity_poly.pdbx_strand_id
1 'polypeptide(L)'
;MDAWAVACAASASSAVIYVPPGTYVVKNIVFSSQGHCSSSDGKDDKGTNSGTSVTFRIDGKLVPPSDYKVIAQSDKWISFEGVKGVTIAGGTLDAGGAAVWDCKLKASSSTDNNICIQGATSLTFTNSKDVVINGLRSINSQMFHIVINGCERVNVRGVMISAPGNSPNTDGIHVQMSTGVTIMSSGIKTGDDCISIGPGTKNLWMESIACGPGHGISIGSLAKELNEAGVENVTLRTAAFTGTQNGLRIKAWGRPSKGYVKGVLFQQATMNDVENPILIDQNYCPHDENCPNQVSGVKISDVRYQDIHGTSATQVAVKFDCSDKNPCTAIRLENVKLTYDQGLPAQSSCVNANGSAFGVVDPASCL
;
A
#
# COMPACT_ATOMS: atom_id res chain seq x y z
N MET A 1 -4.80 -27.52 -1.34
CA MET A 1 -3.44 -27.77 -1.87
C MET A 1 -3.46 -28.70 -3.07
N ASP A 2 -4.23 -29.79 -3.04
CA ASP A 2 -4.27 -30.76 -4.15
C ASP A 2 -4.62 -30.13 -5.51
N ALA A 3 -5.62 -29.23 -5.56
CA ALA A 3 -5.97 -28.51 -6.78
C ALA A 3 -4.81 -27.66 -7.34
N TRP A 4 -3.98 -27.07 -6.46
CA TRP A 4 -2.79 -26.32 -6.87
C TRP A 4 -1.70 -27.24 -7.42
N ALA A 5 -1.44 -28.37 -6.75
CA ALA A 5 -0.47 -29.36 -7.21
C ALA A 5 -0.83 -29.89 -8.62
N VAL A 6 -2.12 -30.19 -8.85
CA VAL A 6 -2.61 -30.64 -10.16
C VAL A 6 -2.49 -29.53 -11.21
N ALA A 7 -2.87 -28.30 -10.88
CA ALA A 7 -2.78 -27.17 -11.80
C ALA A 7 -1.31 -26.88 -12.21
N CYS A 8 -0.38 -26.90 -11.27
CA CYS A 8 1.03 -26.61 -11.52
C CYS A 8 1.81 -27.74 -12.18
N ALA A 9 1.29 -28.97 -12.13
CA ALA A 9 1.83 -30.10 -12.87
C ALA A 9 1.22 -30.24 -14.27
N ALA A 10 0.21 -29.43 -14.62
CA ALA A 10 -0.45 -29.53 -15.91
C ALA A 10 0.52 -29.16 -17.05
N SER A 11 0.47 -29.94 -18.15
CA SER A 11 1.18 -29.64 -19.40
C SER A 11 0.49 -28.58 -20.25
N ALA A 12 -0.73 -28.19 -19.88
CA ALA A 12 -1.46 -27.10 -20.51
C ALA A 12 -0.81 -25.74 -20.19
N SER A 13 -0.91 -24.78 -21.10
CA SER A 13 -0.42 -23.42 -20.90
C SER A 13 -1.21 -22.64 -19.84
N SER A 14 -2.41 -23.10 -19.49
CA SER A 14 -3.23 -22.51 -18.43
C SER A 14 -4.06 -23.54 -17.68
N ALA A 15 -4.36 -23.25 -16.41
CA ALA A 15 -5.23 -24.02 -15.54
C ALA A 15 -6.15 -23.11 -14.72
N VAL A 16 -7.34 -23.62 -14.36
CA VAL A 16 -8.30 -22.89 -13.53
C VAL A 16 -8.58 -23.67 -12.25
N ILE A 17 -8.38 -23.03 -11.11
CA ILE A 17 -8.85 -23.50 -9.81
C ILE A 17 -10.14 -22.74 -9.51
N TYR A 18 -11.26 -23.45 -9.53
CA TYR A 18 -12.58 -22.86 -9.32
C TYR A 18 -13.05 -23.05 -7.88
N VAL A 19 -13.40 -21.94 -7.23
CA VAL A 19 -14.09 -21.92 -5.93
C VAL A 19 -15.54 -21.50 -6.18
N PRO A 20 -16.50 -22.44 -6.17
CA PRO A 20 -17.91 -22.16 -6.46
C PRO A 20 -18.55 -21.23 -5.43
N PRO A 21 -19.76 -20.69 -5.69
CA PRO A 21 -20.53 -19.97 -4.70
C PRO A 21 -20.70 -20.78 -3.41
N GLY A 22 -20.51 -20.11 -2.27
CA GLY A 22 -20.53 -20.73 -0.94
C GLY A 22 -19.56 -20.04 0.02
N THR A 23 -19.59 -20.46 1.29
CA THR A 23 -18.64 -20.01 2.30
C THR A 23 -17.71 -21.17 2.66
N TYR A 24 -16.40 -20.96 2.53
CA TYR A 24 -15.39 -21.99 2.77
C TYR A 24 -14.44 -21.55 3.88
N VAL A 25 -14.24 -22.43 4.85
CA VAL A 25 -13.28 -22.21 5.94
C VAL A 25 -11.89 -22.59 5.45
N VAL A 26 -10.96 -21.65 5.49
CA VAL A 26 -9.58 -21.84 5.00
C VAL A 26 -8.61 -21.42 6.11
N LYS A 27 -7.75 -22.35 6.54
CA LYS A 27 -6.60 -22.04 7.41
C LYS A 27 -5.51 -21.32 6.61
N ASN A 28 -4.40 -20.96 7.24
CA ASN A 28 -3.25 -20.42 6.51
C ASN A 28 -2.83 -21.37 5.40
N ILE A 29 -2.58 -20.81 4.22
CA ILE A 29 -2.20 -21.57 3.04
C ILE A 29 -1.14 -20.81 2.25
N VAL A 30 -0.10 -21.55 1.86
CA VAL A 30 1.03 -21.04 1.08
C VAL A 30 1.09 -21.80 -0.23
N PHE A 31 0.91 -21.08 -1.34
CA PHE A 31 1.09 -21.59 -2.69
C PHE A 31 2.50 -21.22 -3.15
N SER A 32 3.43 -22.17 -3.03
CA SER A 32 4.84 -21.95 -3.38
C SER A 32 5.20 -22.44 -4.78
N SER A 33 6.34 -21.97 -5.26
CA SER A 33 6.96 -22.35 -6.53
C SER A 33 7.37 -23.84 -6.57
N GLN A 34 6.50 -24.68 -7.12
CA GLN A 34 6.83 -26.07 -7.49
C GLN A 34 6.33 -26.35 -8.90
N GLY A 35 7.12 -27.11 -9.68
CA GLY A 35 6.76 -27.47 -11.06
C GLY A 35 6.71 -26.27 -12.01
N HIS A 36 5.69 -26.24 -12.88
CA HIS A 36 5.57 -25.24 -13.96
C HIS A 36 5.05 -23.86 -13.48
N CYS A 37 4.78 -23.68 -12.19
CA CYS A 37 4.32 -22.42 -11.61
C CYS A 37 5.47 -21.52 -11.07
N SER A 38 6.73 -21.87 -11.34
CA SER A 38 7.90 -21.15 -10.81
C SER A 38 8.15 -19.79 -11.49
N SER A 39 8.59 -18.80 -10.70
CA SER A 39 9.00 -17.45 -11.16
C SER A 39 10.34 -17.39 -11.89
N SER A 40 11.15 -18.45 -11.83
CA SER A 40 12.35 -18.56 -12.65
C SER A 40 11.96 -18.56 -14.14
N ASP A 41 12.72 -17.85 -14.98
CA ASP A 41 12.56 -17.88 -16.45
C ASP A 41 13.07 -19.21 -17.04
N GLY A 42 12.80 -20.32 -16.35
CA GLY A 42 13.19 -21.66 -16.70
C GLY A 42 12.61 -22.03 -18.05
N LYS A 43 13.44 -21.95 -19.08
CA LYS A 43 13.30 -22.79 -20.25
C LYS A 43 13.22 -24.22 -19.75
N ASP A 44 12.25 -24.98 -20.22
CA ASP A 44 12.31 -26.43 -20.09
C ASP A 44 13.55 -26.95 -20.83
N ASP A 45 13.89 -28.24 -20.65
CA ASP A 45 15.00 -28.90 -21.36
C ASP A 45 14.87 -28.86 -22.90
N LYS A 46 13.76 -28.32 -23.43
CA LYS A 46 13.45 -28.13 -24.85
C LYS A 46 13.52 -26.67 -25.31
N GLY A 47 13.91 -25.74 -24.44
CA GLY A 47 14.08 -24.34 -24.81
C GLY A 47 12.78 -23.56 -24.99
N THR A 48 11.63 -24.09 -24.56
CA THR A 48 10.32 -23.44 -24.67
C THR A 48 9.92 -22.73 -23.38
N ASN A 49 9.35 -21.53 -23.52
CA ASN A 49 8.77 -20.78 -22.40
C ASN A 49 7.42 -21.43 -22.01
N SER A 50 7.43 -22.43 -21.12
CA SER A 50 6.21 -23.15 -20.76
C SER A 50 6.00 -23.21 -19.25
N GLY A 51 5.66 -22.06 -18.65
CA GLY A 51 5.07 -22.02 -17.32
C GLY A 51 3.54 -22.03 -17.42
N THR A 52 2.87 -22.85 -16.61
CA THR A 52 1.41 -22.93 -16.58
C THR A 52 0.85 -21.72 -15.85
N SER A 53 0.06 -20.90 -16.53
CA SER A 53 -0.65 -19.78 -15.88
C SER A 53 -1.86 -20.31 -15.10
N VAL A 54 -1.97 -19.98 -13.82
CA VAL A 54 -3.05 -20.49 -12.95
C VAL A 54 -4.02 -19.37 -12.60
N THR A 55 -5.29 -19.56 -12.94
CA THR A 55 -6.38 -18.66 -12.53
C THR A 55 -7.15 -19.26 -11.37
N PHE A 56 -7.14 -18.58 -10.23
CA PHE A 56 -8.11 -18.80 -9.17
C PHE A 56 -9.37 -18.02 -9.51
N ARG A 57 -10.39 -18.72 -10.00
CA ARG A 57 -11.73 -18.13 -10.17
C ARG A 57 -12.52 -18.36 -8.90
N ILE A 58 -12.79 -17.29 -8.16
CA ILE A 58 -13.46 -17.35 -6.87
C ILE A 58 -14.84 -16.69 -7.00
N ASP A 59 -15.89 -17.50 -7.00
CA ASP A 59 -17.27 -17.02 -7.00
C ASP A 59 -17.88 -17.09 -5.57
N GLY A 60 -17.13 -17.61 -4.60
CA GLY A 60 -17.51 -17.75 -3.19
C GLY A 60 -16.83 -16.78 -2.22
N LYS A 61 -17.03 -17.04 -0.93
CA LYS A 61 -16.44 -16.34 0.22
C LYS A 61 -15.49 -17.29 0.96
N LEU A 62 -14.27 -16.85 1.21
CA LEU A 62 -13.32 -17.52 2.08
C LEU A 62 -13.34 -16.84 3.45
N VAL A 63 -13.33 -17.63 4.52
CA VAL A 63 -13.26 -17.17 5.92
C VAL A 63 -12.23 -18.00 6.68
N PRO A 64 -11.56 -17.46 7.69
CA PRO A 64 -10.71 -18.25 8.57
C PRO A 64 -11.55 -19.11 9.51
N PRO A 65 -10.94 -20.06 10.24
CA PRO A 65 -11.58 -20.68 11.39
C PRO A 65 -12.08 -19.65 12.40
N SER A 66 -13.11 -20.01 13.18
CA SER A 66 -13.72 -19.11 14.17
C SER A 66 -12.76 -18.62 15.24
N ASP A 67 -11.73 -19.40 15.56
CA ASP A 67 -10.62 -18.92 16.38
C ASP A 67 -9.69 -18.05 15.52
N TYR A 68 -9.82 -16.73 15.70
CA TYR A 68 -9.05 -15.72 14.98
C TYR A 68 -7.52 -15.89 15.15
N LYS A 69 -7.08 -16.55 16.23
CA LYS A 69 -5.66 -16.78 16.50
C LYS A 69 -5.02 -17.75 15.52
N VAL A 70 -5.82 -18.64 14.91
CA VAL A 70 -5.31 -19.66 13.98
C VAL A 70 -4.59 -19.01 12.79
N ILE A 71 -5.14 -17.91 12.26
CA ILE A 71 -4.47 -17.18 11.19
C ILE A 71 -3.50 -16.13 11.74
N ALA A 72 -3.84 -15.48 12.86
CA ALA A 72 -3.06 -14.38 13.42
C ALA A 72 -1.60 -14.74 13.77
N GLN A 73 -1.31 -16.01 14.04
CA GLN A 73 0.03 -16.49 14.40
C GLN A 73 0.98 -16.68 13.21
N SER A 74 0.49 -16.62 11.97
CA SER A 74 1.27 -16.96 10.77
C SER A 74 1.69 -15.75 9.93
N ASP A 75 1.38 -14.53 10.37
CA ASP A 75 1.57 -13.23 9.69
C ASP A 75 0.88 -13.09 8.31
N LYS A 76 0.57 -14.19 7.63
CA LYS A 76 -0.07 -14.28 6.31
C LYS A 76 -1.17 -15.35 6.37
N TRP A 77 -2.34 -15.04 5.80
CA TRP A 77 -3.44 -15.98 5.67
C TRP A 77 -3.37 -16.76 4.35
N ILE A 78 -3.46 -16.07 3.21
CA ILE A 78 -3.31 -16.68 1.88
C ILE A 78 -2.07 -16.08 1.23
N SER A 79 -1.03 -16.88 1.00
CA SER A 79 0.20 -16.40 0.37
C SER A 79 0.59 -17.18 -0.87
N PHE A 80 1.22 -16.46 -1.79
CA PHE A 80 1.82 -16.96 -3.01
C PHE A 80 3.30 -16.58 -3.01
N GLU A 81 4.18 -17.58 -3.12
CA GLU A 81 5.61 -17.39 -2.91
C GLU A 81 6.41 -17.97 -4.07
N GLY A 82 7.12 -17.10 -4.81
CA GLY A 82 7.93 -17.51 -5.97
C GLY A 82 7.12 -17.88 -7.21
N VAL A 83 5.85 -17.47 -7.32
CA VAL A 83 4.97 -17.96 -8.41
C VAL A 83 5.05 -17.10 -9.68
N LYS A 84 4.71 -17.68 -10.83
CA LYS A 84 4.55 -16.99 -12.12
C LYS A 84 3.16 -17.17 -12.70
N GLY A 85 2.59 -16.11 -13.29
CA GLY A 85 1.38 -16.24 -14.10
C GLY A 85 0.13 -16.57 -13.28
N VAL A 86 0.03 -16.06 -12.05
CA VAL A 86 -1.12 -16.30 -11.18
C VAL A 86 -2.14 -15.19 -11.30
N THR A 87 -3.39 -15.55 -11.56
CA THR A 87 -4.54 -14.64 -11.56
C THR A 87 -5.50 -14.96 -10.43
N ILE A 88 -5.87 -13.97 -9.62
CA ILE A 88 -7.02 -14.03 -8.70
C ILE A 88 -8.18 -13.28 -9.35
N ALA A 89 -9.27 -13.98 -9.65
CA ALA A 89 -10.44 -13.44 -10.32
C ALA A 89 -11.68 -13.54 -9.41
N GLY A 90 -12.16 -12.39 -8.94
CA GLY A 90 -13.35 -12.26 -8.09
C GLY A 90 -13.12 -12.72 -6.65
N GLY A 91 -14.23 -12.99 -5.97
CA GLY A 91 -14.26 -13.60 -4.65
C GLY A 91 -14.28 -12.61 -3.49
N THR A 92 -14.58 -13.14 -2.31
CA THR A 92 -14.50 -12.40 -1.05
C THR A 92 -13.55 -13.10 -0.07
N LEU A 93 -12.56 -12.38 0.42
CA LEU A 93 -11.72 -12.78 1.56
C LEU A 93 -12.20 -11.98 2.77
N ASP A 94 -12.75 -12.65 3.79
CA ASP A 94 -13.16 -12.01 5.04
C ASP A 94 -12.37 -12.61 6.20
N ALA A 95 -11.37 -11.89 6.69
CA ALA A 95 -10.37 -12.43 7.61
C ALA A 95 -10.72 -12.24 9.11
N GLY A 96 -11.90 -11.69 9.42
CA GLY A 96 -12.40 -11.62 10.81
C GLY A 96 -11.50 -10.83 11.78
N GLY A 97 -11.07 -9.63 11.39
CA GLY A 97 -10.09 -8.81 12.12
C GLY A 97 -10.51 -8.25 13.49
N ALA A 98 -11.81 -8.19 13.79
CA ALA A 98 -12.36 -7.46 14.94
C ALA A 98 -11.68 -7.78 16.29
N ALA A 99 -11.51 -9.07 16.61
CA ALA A 99 -10.89 -9.47 17.88
C ALA A 99 -9.41 -9.08 18.00
N VAL A 100 -8.68 -9.00 16.89
CA VAL A 100 -7.28 -8.53 16.87
C VAL A 100 -7.24 -7.02 17.10
N TRP A 101 -8.12 -6.28 16.43
CA TRP A 101 -8.21 -4.83 16.58
C TRP A 101 -8.60 -4.41 18.00
N ASP A 102 -9.60 -5.08 18.60
CA ASP A 102 -10.02 -4.83 19.97
C ASP A 102 -8.88 -5.05 20.98
N CYS A 103 -8.03 -6.05 20.75
CA CYS A 103 -6.84 -6.27 21.57
C CYS A 103 -5.88 -5.07 21.44
N LYS A 104 -5.51 -4.70 20.21
CA LYS A 104 -4.55 -3.64 19.93
C LYS A 104 -5.00 -2.28 20.47
N LEU A 105 -6.27 -1.94 20.30
CA LEU A 105 -6.83 -0.70 20.82
C LEU A 105 -6.75 -0.65 22.36
N LYS A 106 -7.06 -1.76 23.04
CA LYS A 106 -6.89 -1.86 24.50
C LYS A 106 -5.43 -1.71 24.92
N ALA A 107 -4.51 -2.42 24.24
CA ALA A 107 -3.08 -2.34 24.53
C ALA A 107 -2.52 -0.92 24.34
N SER A 108 -2.97 -0.20 23.32
CA SER A 108 -2.57 1.19 23.07
C SER A 108 -3.03 2.18 24.15
N SER A 109 -4.05 1.81 24.92
CA SER A 109 -4.63 2.63 26.01
C SER A 109 -4.17 2.21 27.41
N SER A 110 -3.40 1.12 27.54
CA SER A 110 -2.97 0.57 28.82
C SER A 110 -1.47 0.75 29.05
N THR A 111 -1.06 1.04 30.30
CA THR A 111 0.35 0.97 30.74
C THR A 111 0.85 -0.47 30.92
N ASP A 112 -0.04 -1.46 30.75
CA ASP A 112 0.30 -2.87 30.81
C ASP A 112 0.88 -3.33 29.47
N ASN A 113 1.98 -4.08 29.51
CA ASN A 113 2.62 -4.73 28.36
C ASN A 113 1.75 -5.87 27.78
N ASN A 114 0.50 -5.58 27.43
CA ASN A 114 -0.42 -6.58 26.92
C ASN A 114 0.02 -6.98 25.51
N ILE A 115 0.58 -8.19 25.38
CA ILE A 115 1.12 -8.70 24.11
C ILE A 115 -0.05 -9.11 23.22
N CYS A 116 -0.48 -8.20 22.36
CA CYS A 116 -1.43 -8.52 21.29
C CYS A 116 -0.71 -9.16 20.10
N ILE A 117 -1.33 -10.20 19.54
CA ILE A 117 -0.85 -10.80 18.29
C ILE A 117 -0.96 -9.76 17.18
N GLN A 118 0.05 -9.68 16.31
CA GLN A 118 0.05 -8.71 15.21
C GLN A 118 -1.13 -8.93 14.27
N GLY A 119 -1.42 -10.19 13.92
CA GLY A 119 -2.50 -10.55 13.00
C GLY A 119 -1.95 -10.95 11.63
N ALA A 120 -2.81 -11.56 10.81
CA ALA A 120 -2.45 -11.99 9.47
C ALA A 120 -2.84 -10.98 8.37
N THR A 121 -1.96 -10.84 7.39
CA THR A 121 -2.27 -10.22 6.10
C THR A 121 -3.19 -11.13 5.29
N SER A 122 -4.25 -10.59 4.70
CA SER A 122 -5.25 -11.42 4.01
C SER A 122 -4.71 -12.11 2.75
N LEU A 123 -4.02 -11.35 1.89
CA LEU A 123 -3.42 -11.85 0.65
C LEU A 123 -1.99 -11.34 0.50
N THR A 124 -1.03 -12.23 0.25
CA THR A 124 0.38 -11.86 0.06
C THR A 124 0.95 -12.51 -1.20
N PHE A 125 1.60 -11.71 -2.04
CA PHE A 125 2.51 -12.19 -3.08
C PHE A 125 3.94 -11.85 -2.68
N THR A 126 4.82 -12.84 -2.74
CA THR A 126 6.25 -12.69 -2.43
C THR A 126 7.08 -13.24 -3.59
N ASN A 127 8.07 -12.48 -4.06
CA ASN A 127 9.03 -12.92 -5.09
C ASN A 127 8.38 -13.49 -6.37
N SER A 128 7.23 -12.91 -6.76
CA SER A 128 6.35 -13.45 -7.81
C SER A 128 6.34 -12.58 -9.06
N LYS A 129 5.98 -13.17 -10.21
CA LYS A 129 6.05 -12.52 -11.53
C LYS A 129 4.73 -12.71 -12.28
N ASP A 130 4.32 -11.72 -13.07
CA ASP A 130 3.11 -11.83 -13.91
C ASP A 130 1.85 -12.15 -13.09
N VAL A 131 1.57 -11.32 -12.09
CA VAL A 131 0.42 -11.50 -11.17
C VAL A 131 -0.73 -10.60 -11.57
N VAL A 132 -1.96 -11.13 -11.55
CA VAL A 132 -3.18 -10.35 -11.75
C VAL A 132 -4.13 -10.55 -10.58
N ILE A 133 -4.66 -9.46 -10.03
CA ILE A 133 -5.73 -9.46 -9.02
C ILE A 133 -6.88 -8.63 -9.58
N ASN A 134 -8.00 -9.27 -9.90
CA ASN A 134 -9.11 -8.63 -10.58
C ASN A 134 -10.44 -8.85 -9.84
N GLY A 135 -11.09 -7.76 -9.42
CA GLY A 135 -12.44 -7.81 -8.83
C GLY A 135 -12.52 -8.43 -7.43
N LEU A 136 -11.39 -8.58 -6.74
CA LEU A 136 -11.34 -9.17 -5.40
C LEU A 136 -11.97 -8.23 -4.37
N ARG A 137 -12.78 -8.79 -3.45
CA ARG A 137 -13.22 -8.11 -2.24
C ARG A 137 -12.40 -8.61 -1.05
N SER A 138 -11.66 -7.73 -0.39
CA SER A 138 -10.91 -8.05 0.84
C SER A 138 -11.50 -7.29 2.02
N ILE A 139 -11.97 -8.02 3.02
CA ILE A 139 -12.81 -7.50 4.10
C ILE A 139 -12.20 -7.90 5.45
N ASN A 140 -12.19 -6.96 6.39
CA ASN A 140 -11.80 -7.18 7.78
C ASN A 140 -10.46 -7.90 7.95
N SER A 141 -9.41 -7.44 7.26
CA SER A 141 -8.08 -8.01 7.43
C SER A 141 -7.56 -7.81 8.86
N GLN A 142 -6.91 -8.80 9.45
CA GLN A 142 -6.33 -8.65 10.80
C GLN A 142 -5.15 -7.67 10.81
N MET A 143 -4.43 -7.60 9.69
CA MET A 143 -3.35 -6.66 9.37
C MET A 143 -3.61 -6.08 7.96
N PHE A 144 -2.60 -6.00 7.10
CA PHE A 144 -2.73 -5.49 5.74
C PHE A 144 -3.70 -6.35 4.92
N HIS A 145 -4.41 -5.75 3.97
CA HIS A 145 -5.33 -6.48 3.10
C HIS A 145 -4.58 -7.20 1.98
N ILE A 146 -3.67 -6.51 1.28
CA ILE A 146 -2.89 -7.07 0.17
C ILE A 146 -1.43 -6.62 0.30
N VAL A 147 -0.50 -7.56 0.26
CA VAL A 147 0.95 -7.29 0.21
C VAL A 147 1.53 -7.79 -1.10
N ILE A 148 2.26 -6.92 -1.80
CA ILE A 148 3.04 -7.19 -3.01
C ILE A 148 4.50 -6.91 -2.66
N ASN A 149 5.28 -7.97 -2.42
CA ASN A 149 6.66 -7.87 -1.96
C ASN A 149 7.61 -8.61 -2.90
N GLY A 150 8.66 -7.95 -3.41
CA GLY A 150 9.63 -8.61 -4.29
C GLY A 150 9.07 -9.00 -5.65
N CYS A 151 7.96 -8.40 -6.10
CA CYS A 151 7.23 -8.86 -7.28
C CYS A 151 7.53 -8.04 -8.54
N GLU A 152 7.32 -8.66 -9.70
CA GLU A 152 7.49 -8.03 -11.01
C GLU A 152 6.23 -8.18 -11.87
N ARG A 153 5.81 -7.09 -12.54
CA ARG A 153 4.65 -7.08 -13.45
C ARG A 153 3.38 -7.57 -12.75
N VAL A 154 2.88 -6.75 -11.84
CA VAL A 154 1.67 -7.01 -11.08
C VAL A 154 0.56 -6.05 -11.52
N ASN A 155 -0.62 -6.57 -11.83
CA ASN A 155 -1.79 -5.77 -12.17
C ASN A 155 -2.92 -6.02 -11.17
N VAL A 156 -3.31 -4.97 -10.45
CA VAL A 156 -4.44 -4.98 -9.52
C VAL A 156 -5.54 -4.11 -10.09
N ARG A 157 -6.74 -4.65 -10.28
CA ARG A 157 -7.86 -3.92 -10.90
C ARG A 157 -9.18 -4.21 -10.24
N GLY A 158 -10.00 -3.18 -10.02
CA GLY A 158 -11.37 -3.37 -9.54
C GLY A 158 -11.46 -3.95 -8.13
N VAL A 159 -10.40 -3.80 -7.33
CA VAL A 159 -10.35 -4.35 -5.98
C VAL A 159 -11.13 -3.46 -5.02
N MET A 160 -11.91 -4.09 -4.14
CA MET A 160 -12.66 -3.42 -3.09
C MET A 160 -12.16 -3.88 -1.72
N ILE A 161 -11.62 -2.95 -0.94
CA ILE A 161 -11.09 -3.19 0.40
C ILE A 161 -11.98 -2.48 1.43
N SER A 162 -12.30 -3.19 2.52
CA SER A 162 -13.11 -2.62 3.61
C SER A 162 -12.68 -3.16 4.97
N ALA A 163 -12.31 -2.24 5.86
CA ALA A 163 -12.24 -2.39 7.30
C ALA A 163 -12.69 -1.08 7.99
N PRO A 164 -13.09 -1.10 9.28
CA PRO A 164 -13.47 0.11 10.01
C PRO A 164 -12.36 1.17 10.02
N GLY A 165 -12.71 2.47 10.04
CA GLY A 165 -11.72 3.55 10.08
C GLY A 165 -10.82 3.57 11.33
N ASN A 166 -11.19 2.83 12.38
CA ASN A 166 -10.42 2.68 13.61
C ASN A 166 -9.72 1.31 13.71
N SER A 167 -9.65 0.51 12.64
CA SER A 167 -8.94 -0.77 12.66
C SER A 167 -7.42 -0.59 12.49
N PRO A 168 -6.61 -0.87 13.53
CA PRO A 168 -5.19 -0.55 13.53
C PRO A 168 -4.38 -1.41 12.55
N ASN A 169 -3.48 -0.77 11.79
CA ASN A 169 -2.54 -1.40 10.86
C ASN A 169 -3.20 -2.23 9.75
N THR A 170 -4.33 -1.75 9.25
CA THR A 170 -5.11 -2.41 8.20
C THR A 170 -4.83 -1.84 6.81
N ASP A 171 -3.56 -1.59 6.48
CA ASP A 171 -3.18 -1.03 5.18
C ASP A 171 -3.88 -1.76 4.02
N GLY A 172 -4.35 -1.01 3.04
CA GLY A 172 -5.09 -1.57 1.90
C GLY A 172 -4.17 -2.40 1.00
N ILE A 173 -3.39 -1.72 0.16
CA ILE A 173 -2.41 -2.37 -0.71
C ILE A 173 -1.01 -1.89 -0.33
N HIS A 174 -0.18 -2.80 0.16
CA HIS A 174 1.22 -2.53 0.45
C HIS A 174 2.11 -3.02 -0.70
N VAL A 175 2.96 -2.15 -1.23
CA VAL A 175 3.92 -2.48 -2.29
C VAL A 175 5.34 -2.22 -1.79
N GLN A 176 6.22 -3.23 -1.87
CA GLN A 176 7.62 -3.11 -1.46
C GLN A 176 8.51 -3.98 -2.34
N MET A 177 9.78 -3.59 -2.54
CA MET A 177 10.78 -4.35 -3.33
C MET A 177 10.28 -4.80 -4.71
N SER A 178 9.30 -4.11 -5.29
CA SER A 178 8.56 -4.57 -6.47
C SER A 178 8.70 -3.59 -7.64
N THR A 179 8.61 -4.09 -8.87
CA THR A 179 8.69 -3.25 -10.07
C THR A 179 7.64 -3.56 -11.13
N GLY A 180 7.15 -2.52 -11.80
CA GLY A 180 6.10 -2.66 -12.81
C GLY A 180 4.78 -3.08 -12.19
N VAL A 181 4.38 -2.40 -11.11
CA VAL A 181 3.10 -2.64 -10.44
C VAL A 181 2.09 -1.61 -10.95
N THR A 182 0.88 -2.05 -11.28
CA THR A 182 -0.23 -1.20 -11.71
C THR A 182 -1.44 -1.46 -10.83
N ILE A 183 -2.03 -0.42 -10.24
CA ILE A 183 -3.23 -0.49 -9.40
C ILE A 183 -4.29 0.43 -10.00
N MET A 184 -5.43 -0.12 -10.43
CA MET A 184 -6.45 0.62 -11.14
C MET A 184 -7.85 0.42 -10.58
N SER A 185 -8.66 1.47 -10.64
CA SER A 185 -10.12 1.41 -10.43
C SER A 185 -10.49 0.70 -9.13
N SER A 186 -9.83 1.05 -8.03
CA SER A 186 -9.98 0.36 -6.74
C SER A 186 -10.55 1.28 -5.66
N GLY A 187 -11.43 0.75 -4.82
CA GLY A 187 -12.02 1.45 -3.69
C GLY A 187 -11.53 0.85 -2.37
N ILE A 188 -10.94 1.67 -1.51
CA ILE A 188 -10.20 1.22 -0.33
C ILE A 188 -10.66 2.01 0.90
N LYS A 189 -11.16 1.28 1.90
CA LYS A 189 -11.55 1.79 3.20
C LYS A 189 -10.86 0.98 4.29
N THR A 190 -10.06 1.64 5.11
CA THR A 190 -9.19 1.00 6.10
C THR A 190 -9.06 1.91 7.31
N GLY A 191 -8.39 1.43 8.36
CA GLY A 191 -7.96 2.25 9.50
C GLY A 191 -6.49 2.68 9.43
N ASP A 192 -5.82 2.43 8.30
CA ASP A 192 -4.42 2.83 8.06
C ASP A 192 -4.23 3.25 6.59
N ASP A 193 -3.01 3.21 6.04
CA ASP A 193 -2.72 3.63 4.67
C ASP A 193 -3.63 2.94 3.63
N CYS A 194 -4.22 3.73 2.74
CA CYS A 194 -4.99 3.23 1.59
C CYS A 194 -4.07 2.41 0.67
N ILE A 195 -2.92 3.01 0.30
CA ILE A 195 -1.83 2.34 -0.39
C ILE A 195 -0.53 2.79 0.30
N SER A 196 0.26 1.84 0.78
CA SER A 196 1.58 2.10 1.38
C SER A 196 2.70 1.58 0.47
N ILE A 197 3.70 2.42 0.23
CA ILE A 197 4.77 2.19 -0.74
C ILE A 197 6.11 2.16 -0.01
N GLY A 198 6.63 0.96 0.20
CA GLY A 198 7.88 0.73 0.92
C GLY A 198 9.14 0.79 0.03
N PRO A 199 10.33 0.75 0.67
CA PRO A 199 11.64 0.70 0.02
C PRO A 199 11.74 -0.31 -1.13
N GLY A 200 12.46 0.04 -2.19
CA GLY A 200 12.70 -0.81 -3.35
C GLY A 200 11.56 -0.88 -4.35
N THR A 201 10.48 -0.12 -4.15
CA THR A 201 9.41 0.00 -5.15
C THR A 201 9.86 0.88 -6.32
N LYS A 202 9.71 0.37 -7.54
CA LYS A 202 10.03 1.08 -8.78
C LYS A 202 8.92 0.97 -9.82
N ASN A 203 8.71 1.99 -10.65
CA ASN A 203 7.75 1.93 -11.77
C ASN A 203 6.34 1.50 -11.29
N LEU A 204 5.79 2.25 -10.32
CA LEU A 204 4.45 2.03 -9.79
C LEU A 204 3.47 3.00 -10.45
N TRP A 205 2.42 2.47 -11.07
CA TRP A 205 1.31 3.23 -11.63
C TRP A 205 0.04 2.99 -10.81
N MET A 206 -0.63 4.06 -10.42
CA MET A 206 -1.91 4.01 -9.71
C MET A 206 -2.90 4.92 -10.44
N GLU A 207 -4.11 4.45 -10.72
CA GLU A 207 -5.10 5.26 -11.41
C GLU A 207 -6.56 4.98 -11.03
N SER A 208 -7.36 6.04 -10.92
CA SER A 208 -8.77 5.97 -10.50
C SER A 208 -8.93 5.27 -9.15
N ILE A 209 -8.32 5.83 -8.10
CA ILE A 209 -8.35 5.29 -6.73
C ILE A 209 -9.32 6.08 -5.87
N ALA A 210 -10.19 5.39 -5.13
CA ALA A 210 -11.01 5.99 -4.07
C ALA A 210 -10.51 5.52 -2.70
N CYS A 211 -9.98 6.44 -1.90
CA CYS A 211 -9.46 6.19 -0.56
C CYS A 211 -10.35 6.88 0.48
N GLY A 212 -10.77 6.17 1.53
CA GLY A 212 -11.41 6.83 2.66
C GLY A 212 -12.50 6.05 3.36
N PRO A 213 -12.47 5.93 4.70
CA PRO A 213 -11.46 6.50 5.63
C PRO A 213 -10.09 5.79 5.57
N GLY A 214 -9.09 6.30 6.30
CA GLY A 214 -7.74 5.73 6.41
C GLY A 214 -6.64 6.80 6.45
N HIS A 215 -5.38 6.43 6.20
CA HIS A 215 -4.22 7.34 6.26
C HIS A 215 -3.74 7.86 4.89
N GLY A 216 -4.50 7.65 3.82
CA GLY A 216 -4.17 8.14 2.47
C GLY A 216 -3.19 7.26 1.71
N ILE A 217 -2.59 7.81 0.66
CA ILE A 217 -1.54 7.13 -0.12
C ILE A 217 -0.19 7.62 0.39
N SER A 218 0.62 6.70 0.90
CA SER A 218 1.86 7.00 1.60
C SER A 218 3.07 6.33 0.97
N ILE A 219 4.07 7.13 0.58
CA ILE A 219 5.43 6.64 0.34
C ILE A 219 6.16 6.58 1.68
N GLY A 220 6.57 5.38 2.07
CA GLY A 220 7.28 5.09 3.30
C GLY A 220 6.49 4.28 4.34
N SER A 221 6.97 4.19 5.58
CA SER A 221 8.13 4.94 6.10
C SER A 221 9.45 4.46 5.48
N LEU A 222 10.26 5.39 4.96
CA LEU A 222 11.66 5.15 4.60
C LEU A 222 12.59 5.47 5.76
N ALA A 223 13.85 5.05 5.63
CA ALA A 223 14.85 4.97 6.68
C ALA A 223 14.39 4.04 7.78
N LYS A 224 13.97 2.80 7.47
CA LYS A 224 13.91 1.75 8.50
C LYS A 224 15.29 1.23 8.84
N GLU A 225 16.15 1.17 7.83
CA GLU A 225 17.55 0.77 7.91
C GLU A 225 18.47 1.87 7.36
N LEU A 226 19.74 1.86 7.77
CA LEU A 226 20.75 2.78 7.23
C LEU A 226 20.96 2.56 5.73
N ASN A 227 21.03 1.29 5.31
CA ASN A 227 21.17 0.90 3.92
C ASN A 227 19.87 0.21 3.48
N GLU A 228 19.02 0.94 2.78
CA GLU A 228 17.80 0.42 2.16
C GLU A 228 17.66 0.93 0.72
N ALA A 229 16.88 0.23 -0.09
CA ALA A 229 16.61 0.66 -1.45
C ALA A 229 15.71 1.91 -1.47
N GLY A 230 15.89 2.78 -2.47
CA GLY A 230 14.99 3.92 -2.66
C GLY A 230 13.64 3.54 -3.28
N VAL A 231 12.75 4.52 -3.36
CA VAL A 231 11.50 4.47 -4.11
C VAL A 231 11.63 5.38 -5.34
N GLU A 232 11.29 4.87 -6.51
CA GLU A 232 11.56 5.55 -7.77
C GLU A 232 10.44 5.39 -8.80
N ASN A 233 10.14 6.46 -9.55
CA ASN A 233 9.17 6.42 -10.65
C ASN A 233 7.79 5.93 -10.19
N VAL A 234 7.14 6.74 -9.35
CA VAL A 234 5.79 6.49 -8.83
C VAL A 234 4.84 7.50 -9.45
N THR A 235 3.76 7.02 -10.07
CA THR A 235 2.71 7.88 -10.63
C THR A 235 1.36 7.51 -10.04
N LEU A 236 0.66 8.50 -9.50
CA LEU A 236 -0.77 8.45 -9.20
C LEU A 236 -1.50 9.39 -10.16
N ARG A 237 -2.47 8.86 -10.90
CA ARG A 237 -3.30 9.62 -11.82
C ARG A 237 -4.77 9.45 -11.46
N THR A 238 -5.44 10.52 -11.08
CA THR A 238 -6.84 10.50 -10.66
C THR A 238 -7.07 9.72 -9.35
N ALA A 239 -7.31 10.44 -8.27
CA ALA A 239 -7.68 9.85 -6.98
C ALA A 239 -8.68 10.73 -6.23
N ALA A 240 -9.53 10.11 -5.41
CA ALA A 240 -10.41 10.80 -4.49
C ALA A 240 -10.14 10.33 -3.06
N PHE A 241 -9.94 11.28 -2.16
CA PHE A 241 -9.71 11.06 -0.74
C PHE A 241 -10.90 11.60 0.04
N THR A 242 -11.45 10.83 0.97
CA THR A 242 -12.60 11.26 1.78
C THR A 242 -12.42 10.87 3.24
N GLY A 243 -12.40 11.86 4.15
CA GLY A 243 -12.28 11.61 5.59
C GLY A 243 -11.01 10.82 5.93
N THR A 244 -9.90 11.07 5.23
CA THR A 244 -8.61 10.44 5.50
C THR A 244 -7.72 11.35 6.33
N GLN A 245 -6.84 10.76 7.15
CA GLN A 245 -5.83 11.51 7.91
C GLN A 245 -4.84 12.22 6.97
N ASN A 246 -4.50 11.62 5.83
CA ASN A 246 -3.64 12.24 4.85
C ASN A 246 -4.19 12.00 3.45
N GLY A 247 -3.82 12.86 2.50
CA GLY A 247 -4.05 12.63 1.08
C GLY A 247 -2.82 11.95 0.47
N LEU A 248 -1.86 12.78 0.07
CA LEU A 248 -0.62 12.41 -0.59
C LEU A 248 0.53 12.61 0.39
N ARG A 249 1.08 11.51 0.91
CA ARG A 249 2.09 11.54 1.98
C ARG A 249 3.42 10.93 1.55
N ILE A 250 4.52 11.56 1.90
CA ILE A 250 5.87 10.95 1.92
C ILE A 250 6.38 11.03 3.35
N LYS A 251 6.66 9.88 3.97
CA LYS A 251 7.12 9.78 5.36
C LYS A 251 8.48 9.08 5.44
N ALA A 252 9.43 9.69 6.12
CA ALA A 252 10.76 9.15 6.35
C ALA A 252 11.17 9.39 7.80
N TRP A 253 11.80 8.38 8.41
CA TRP A 253 12.28 8.51 9.78
C TRP A 253 13.34 9.60 9.90
N GLY A 254 13.30 10.34 11.01
CA GLY A 254 14.33 11.28 11.44
C GLY A 254 15.61 10.56 11.89
N ARG A 255 16.27 9.88 10.95
CA ARG A 255 17.55 9.18 11.20
C ARG A 255 18.41 9.05 9.94
N PRO A 256 19.73 8.79 10.08
CA PRO A 256 20.62 8.53 8.97
C PRO A 256 20.12 7.39 8.08
N SER A 257 20.20 7.62 6.78
CA SER A 257 19.86 6.64 5.74
C SER A 257 20.59 7.01 4.45
N LYS A 258 20.73 6.04 3.57
CA LYS A 258 21.13 6.23 2.16
C LYS A 258 19.96 6.08 1.19
N GLY A 259 18.75 5.85 1.71
CA GLY A 259 17.53 5.74 0.92
C GLY A 259 17.18 7.05 0.22
N TYR A 260 16.27 6.96 -0.76
CA TYR A 260 15.80 8.12 -1.52
C TYR A 260 14.37 7.91 -2.00
N VAL A 261 13.70 9.01 -2.32
CA VAL A 261 12.46 9.06 -3.09
C VAL A 261 12.70 9.97 -4.29
N LYS A 262 12.46 9.48 -5.51
CA LYS A 262 12.71 10.25 -6.72
C LYS A 262 11.69 9.98 -7.83
N GLY A 263 11.29 11.04 -8.54
CA GLY A 263 10.44 10.92 -9.73
C GLY A 263 9.04 10.47 -9.33
N VAL A 264 8.36 11.32 -8.58
CA VAL A 264 7.00 11.07 -8.10
C VAL A 264 6.06 12.06 -8.77
N LEU A 265 4.99 11.58 -9.37
CA LEU A 265 3.90 12.38 -9.90
C LEU A 265 2.60 12.02 -9.18
N PHE A 266 2.04 12.98 -8.46
CA PHE A 266 0.66 12.93 -8.01
C PHE A 266 -0.15 13.89 -8.87
N GLN A 267 -1.15 13.36 -9.58
CA GLN A 267 -1.93 14.12 -10.56
C GLN A 267 -3.44 13.89 -10.39
N GLN A 268 -4.24 14.96 -10.52
CA GLN A 268 -5.70 14.92 -10.54
C GLN A 268 -6.30 14.32 -9.26
N ALA A 269 -5.92 14.84 -8.09
CA ALA A 269 -6.44 14.35 -6.81
C ALA A 269 -7.50 15.29 -6.23
N THR A 270 -8.65 14.71 -5.86
CA THR A 270 -9.71 15.41 -5.13
C THR A 270 -9.63 15.08 -3.64
N MET A 271 -9.63 16.11 -2.81
CA MET A 271 -9.62 16.02 -1.35
C MET A 271 -11.00 16.40 -0.81
N ASN A 272 -11.56 15.60 0.09
CA ASN A 272 -12.81 15.89 0.77
C ASN A 272 -12.63 15.61 2.26
N ASP A 273 -12.55 16.68 3.06
CA ASP A 273 -12.37 16.61 4.50
C ASP A 273 -11.14 15.75 4.89
N VAL A 274 -9.98 16.09 4.30
CA VAL A 274 -8.71 15.36 4.52
C VAL A 274 -7.85 16.14 5.51
N GLU A 275 -7.37 15.52 6.59
CA GLU A 275 -6.63 16.27 7.63
C GLU A 275 -5.33 16.87 7.11
N ASN A 276 -4.52 16.09 6.39
CA ASN A 276 -3.25 16.54 5.79
C ASN A 276 -3.24 16.21 4.28
N PRO A 277 -3.84 17.05 3.41
CA PRO A 277 -3.97 16.77 1.99
C PRO A 277 -2.64 16.49 1.27
N ILE A 278 -1.63 17.33 1.49
CA ILE A 278 -0.28 17.16 0.93
C ILE A 278 0.73 17.23 2.07
N LEU A 279 1.49 16.16 2.27
CA LEU A 279 2.46 16.04 3.36
C LEU A 279 3.78 15.39 2.91
N ILE A 280 4.89 16.07 3.17
CA ILE A 280 6.21 15.44 3.28
C ILE A 280 6.66 15.59 4.73
N ASP A 281 6.97 14.48 5.38
CA ASP A 281 7.44 14.42 6.77
C ASP A 281 8.74 13.61 6.84
N GLN A 282 9.87 14.31 6.95
CA GLN A 282 11.18 13.70 7.18
C GLN A 282 11.55 13.64 8.67
N ASN A 283 10.64 13.99 9.58
CA ASN A 283 10.82 13.89 11.02
C ASN A 283 9.93 12.79 11.62
N TYR A 284 9.44 11.87 10.77
CA TYR A 284 8.51 10.82 11.19
C TYR A 284 9.10 9.98 12.31
N CYS A 285 8.50 10.04 13.49
CA CYS A 285 8.89 9.23 14.63
C CYS A 285 7.67 8.73 15.39
N PRO A 286 7.09 7.59 14.98
CA PRO A 286 5.99 7.01 15.72
C PRO A 286 6.46 6.61 17.12
N HIS A 287 5.68 7.03 18.12
CA HIS A 287 5.89 6.75 19.55
C HIS A 287 7.14 7.38 20.18
N ASP A 288 7.81 8.31 19.49
CA ASP A 288 9.07 8.92 19.96
C ASP A 288 10.18 7.87 20.23
N GLU A 289 10.06 6.68 19.64
CA GLU A 289 10.97 5.56 19.83
C GLU A 289 12.02 5.49 18.70
N ASN A 290 13.29 5.30 19.06
CA ASN A 290 14.39 5.05 18.12
C ASN A 290 14.61 6.14 17.04
N CYS A 291 14.27 7.40 17.34
CA CYS A 291 14.50 8.58 16.49
C CYS A 291 15.28 9.71 17.17
N PRO A 292 16.41 9.43 17.86
CA PRO A 292 17.01 10.38 18.79
C PRO A 292 17.57 11.62 18.09
N ASN A 293 16.82 12.74 18.05
CA ASN A 293 17.24 14.06 17.56
C ASN A 293 18.04 14.03 16.24
N GLN A 294 17.80 13.03 15.40
CA GLN A 294 18.60 12.80 14.20
C GLN A 294 17.87 13.35 12.98
N VAL A 295 18.65 13.98 12.14
CA VAL A 295 18.20 14.52 10.87
C VAL A 295 18.06 13.39 9.85
N SER A 296 16.94 13.33 9.11
CA SER A 296 16.74 12.28 8.11
C SER A 296 17.82 12.29 7.03
N GLY A 297 18.34 11.09 6.74
CA GLY A 297 19.27 10.84 5.64
C GLY A 297 18.60 10.61 4.29
N VAL A 298 17.27 10.46 4.24
CA VAL A 298 16.55 10.19 3.00
C VAL A 298 16.61 11.40 2.08
N LYS A 299 16.96 11.20 0.81
CA LYS A 299 16.92 12.26 -0.21
C LYS A 299 15.60 12.23 -0.95
N ILE A 300 14.85 13.33 -0.93
CA ILE A 300 13.57 13.46 -1.65
C ILE A 300 13.75 14.48 -2.79
N SER A 301 13.49 14.08 -4.03
CA SER A 301 13.67 14.95 -5.19
C SER A 301 12.70 14.67 -6.33
N ASP A 302 12.39 15.69 -7.15
CA ASP A 302 11.49 15.58 -8.32
C ASP A 302 10.14 14.95 -7.95
N VAL A 303 9.45 15.64 -7.03
CA VAL A 303 8.07 15.30 -6.63
C VAL A 303 7.15 16.38 -7.18
N ARG A 304 6.13 15.97 -7.92
CA ARG A 304 5.18 16.87 -8.58
C ARG A 304 3.78 16.62 -8.08
N TYR A 305 3.13 17.68 -7.66
CA TYR A 305 1.72 17.73 -7.28
C TYR A 305 1.01 18.57 -8.34
N GLN A 306 0.19 17.93 -9.16
CA GLN A 306 -0.47 18.57 -10.30
C GLN A 306 -1.98 18.39 -10.24
N ASP A 307 -2.74 19.48 -10.35
CA ASP A 307 -4.20 19.44 -10.36
C ASP A 307 -4.76 18.76 -9.10
N ILE A 308 -4.42 19.32 -7.93
CA ILE A 308 -4.83 18.81 -6.63
C ILE A 308 -5.82 19.80 -6.04
N HIS A 309 -7.05 19.37 -5.78
CA HIS A 309 -8.10 20.30 -5.36
C HIS A 309 -9.06 19.73 -4.32
N GLY A 310 -9.76 20.62 -3.60
CA GLY A 310 -10.81 20.24 -2.66
C GLY A 310 -10.60 20.83 -1.27
N THR A 311 -10.87 20.04 -0.24
CA THR A 311 -10.94 20.56 1.12
C THR A 311 -10.04 19.81 2.12
N SER A 312 -9.55 20.57 3.09
CA SER A 312 -8.71 20.15 4.20
C SER A 312 -9.51 20.22 5.49
N ALA A 313 -9.37 19.21 6.35
CA ALA A 313 -9.96 19.17 7.69
C ALA A 313 -9.11 19.93 8.72
N THR A 314 -7.86 20.28 8.38
CA THR A 314 -6.99 21.15 9.18
C THR A 314 -6.56 22.38 8.39
N GLN A 315 -6.13 23.43 9.09
CA GLN A 315 -5.76 24.69 8.45
C GLN A 315 -4.52 24.57 7.56
N VAL A 316 -3.54 23.74 7.93
CA VAL A 316 -2.31 23.54 7.14
C VAL A 316 -2.56 22.45 6.10
N ALA A 317 -2.95 22.84 4.89
CA ALA A 317 -3.31 21.92 3.82
C ALA A 317 -2.11 21.39 3.02
N VAL A 318 -1.01 22.15 3.00
CA VAL A 318 0.26 21.78 2.37
C VAL A 318 1.37 21.87 3.40
N LYS A 319 2.01 20.75 3.72
CA LYS A 319 3.13 20.71 4.65
C LYS A 319 4.33 19.97 4.06
N PHE A 320 5.46 20.66 3.94
CA PHE A 320 6.74 20.07 3.60
C PHE A 320 7.71 20.28 4.76
N ASP A 321 7.89 19.24 5.57
CA ASP A 321 8.82 19.22 6.69
C ASP A 321 10.03 18.37 6.31
N CYS A 322 10.97 19.01 5.62
CA CYS A 322 12.14 18.35 5.05
C CYS A 322 13.38 18.52 5.94
N SER A 323 14.29 17.57 5.78
CA SER A 323 15.57 17.49 6.47
C SER A 323 16.46 18.69 6.16
N ASP A 324 17.07 19.32 7.17
CA ASP A 324 18.05 20.40 6.97
C ASP A 324 19.37 19.91 6.35
N LYS A 325 19.74 18.64 6.59
CA LYS A 325 20.92 17.99 5.98
C LYS A 325 20.66 17.50 4.56
N ASN A 326 19.43 17.09 4.24
CA ASN A 326 19.03 16.69 2.90
C ASN A 326 17.73 17.40 2.51
N PRO A 327 17.78 18.72 2.22
CA PRO A 327 16.61 19.48 1.80
C PRO A 327 15.89 18.81 0.63
N CYS A 328 14.56 18.85 0.63
CA CYS A 328 13.79 18.40 -0.51
C CYS A 328 14.08 19.31 -1.71
N THR A 329 14.27 18.73 -2.89
CA THR A 329 14.65 19.49 -4.10
C THR A 329 13.73 19.20 -5.28
N ALA A 330 13.53 20.21 -6.13
CA ALA A 330 12.67 20.09 -7.31
C ALA A 330 11.25 19.61 -6.97
N ILE A 331 10.71 20.10 -5.83
CA ILE A 331 9.29 19.94 -5.52
C ILE A 331 8.50 20.90 -6.41
N ARG A 332 7.41 20.43 -7.03
CA ARG A 332 6.60 21.26 -7.93
C ARG A 332 5.15 21.21 -7.53
N LEU A 333 4.56 22.38 -7.33
CA LEU A 333 3.11 22.57 -7.19
C LEU A 333 2.58 23.17 -8.48
N GLU A 334 1.59 22.53 -9.10
CA GLU A 334 0.97 23.02 -10.33
C GLU A 334 -0.54 22.89 -10.21
N ASN A 335 -1.28 24.01 -10.28
CA ASN A 335 -2.75 24.01 -10.17
C ASN A 335 -3.25 23.30 -8.89
N VAL A 336 -2.78 23.75 -7.73
CA VAL A 336 -3.20 23.23 -6.43
C VAL A 336 -4.20 24.19 -5.80
N LYS A 337 -5.41 23.71 -5.49
CA LYS A 337 -6.50 24.51 -4.90
C LYS A 337 -7.16 23.80 -3.71
N LEU A 338 -6.64 24.02 -2.52
CA LEU A 338 -7.10 23.45 -1.27
C LEU A 338 -7.71 24.53 -0.37
N THR A 339 -8.91 24.28 0.14
CA THR A 339 -9.61 25.17 1.07
C THR A 339 -9.74 24.50 2.44
N TYR A 340 -9.90 25.29 3.50
CA TYR A 340 -10.09 24.75 4.84
C TYR A 340 -11.57 24.79 5.21
N ASP A 341 -12.12 23.64 5.64
CA ASP A 341 -13.56 23.44 5.82
C ASP A 341 -14.20 24.26 6.95
N GLN A 342 -13.40 24.97 7.75
CA GLN A 342 -13.89 25.85 8.83
C GLN A 342 -13.97 27.33 8.42
N GLY A 343 -13.91 27.64 7.12
CA GLY A 343 -14.15 28.99 6.58
C GLY A 343 -13.00 29.98 6.75
N LEU A 344 -11.91 29.61 7.42
CA LEU A 344 -10.64 30.34 7.36
C LEU A 344 -9.86 29.94 6.10
N PRO A 345 -8.91 30.78 5.62
CA PRO A 345 -8.01 30.38 4.55
C PRO A 345 -7.14 29.18 4.96
N ALA A 346 -6.96 28.23 4.04
CA ALA A 346 -5.95 27.19 4.16
C ALA A 346 -4.54 27.81 4.14
N GLN A 347 -3.56 27.06 4.64
CA GLN A 347 -2.17 27.51 4.75
C GLN A 347 -1.18 26.46 4.20
N SER A 348 -0.01 26.96 3.80
CA SER A 348 1.15 26.15 3.45
C SER A 348 2.26 26.35 4.48
N SER A 349 3.00 25.29 4.82
CA SER A 349 4.17 25.32 5.70
C SER A 349 5.33 24.54 5.07
N CYS A 350 6.49 25.18 4.93
CA CYS A 350 7.67 24.60 4.29
C CYS A 350 8.90 24.80 5.18
N VAL A 351 9.64 23.72 5.40
CA VAL A 351 10.93 23.68 6.09
C VAL A 351 11.89 22.91 5.20
N ASN A 352 13.00 23.53 4.80
CA ASN A 352 14.04 22.95 3.94
C ASN A 352 13.50 22.31 2.64
N ALA A 353 12.47 22.91 2.04
CA ALA A 353 11.92 22.47 0.77
C ALA A 353 12.23 23.51 -0.30
N ASN A 354 12.81 23.07 -1.42
CA ASN A 354 13.15 23.92 -2.54
C ASN A 354 12.45 23.42 -3.81
N GLY A 355 11.82 24.35 -4.54
CA GLY A 355 10.94 23.98 -5.62
C GLY A 355 10.41 25.16 -6.41
N SER A 356 9.26 24.95 -7.04
CA SER A 356 8.55 26.01 -7.75
C SER A 356 7.04 25.74 -7.77
N ALA A 357 6.28 26.83 -7.90
CA ALA A 357 4.84 26.81 -8.03
C ALA A 357 4.43 27.43 -9.38
N PHE A 358 3.46 26.82 -10.06
CA PHE A 358 2.95 27.28 -11.36
C PHE A 358 1.42 27.21 -11.42
N GLY A 359 0.81 28.13 -12.17
CA GLY A 359 -0.65 28.20 -12.30
C GLY A 359 -1.33 28.70 -11.02
N VAL A 360 -2.53 28.20 -10.75
CA VAL A 360 -3.29 28.56 -9.53
C VAL A 360 -2.78 27.73 -8.37
N VAL A 361 -2.15 28.36 -7.37
CA VAL A 361 -1.68 27.69 -6.15
C VAL A 361 -2.25 28.42 -4.93
N ASP A 362 -3.30 27.83 -4.36
CA ASP A 362 -4.04 28.29 -3.19
C ASP A 362 -4.24 27.09 -2.25
N PRO A 363 -3.69 27.05 -1.02
CA PRO A 363 -3.01 28.13 -0.32
C PRO A 363 -1.72 28.59 -1.02
N ALA A 364 -1.32 29.83 -0.73
CA ALA A 364 -0.10 30.42 -1.30
C ALA A 364 1.11 29.49 -1.08
N SER A 365 1.92 29.31 -2.12
CA SER A 365 3.11 28.46 -2.06
C SER A 365 4.12 28.96 -1.03
N CYS A 366 4.76 28.05 -0.32
CA CYS A 366 5.91 28.30 0.55
C CYS A 366 7.23 27.76 0.00
N LEU A 367 7.24 27.27 -1.25
CA LEU A 367 8.42 26.80 -2.00
C LEU A 367 9.25 27.94 -2.60
#